data_AF-A0A929DBI8-F1
#
_entry.id   AF-A0A929DBI8-F1
#
_cell.length_a   1.000
_cell.length_b   1.000
_cell.length_c   1.000
_cell.angle_alpha   90.00
_cell.angle_beta   90.00
_cell.angle_gamma   90.00
#
_symmetry.space_group_name_H-M   'P 1'
#
loop_
_entity.id
_entity.type
_entity.pdbx_description
1 polymer ?
#
loop_
_entity_poly.entity_id
_entity_poly.type
_entity_poly.pdbx_seq_one_letter_code
_entity_poly.pdbx_strand_id
1 'polypeptide(L)'
;MSLYNTLTRHVLAPSLDVLRGTHTMRHLAELEESQWWPRERIEELQAERLQRLIRYAYDHVPYYRRLMNERGLTPRDITSAADLPKLPILTKDIIRDNLEAMCSEGPLRNRL
;
A
#
# COMPACT_ATOMS: atom_id res chain seq x y z
N MET A 1 -21.46 -28.59 8.66
CA MET A 1 -21.34 -27.11 8.71
C MET A 1 -22.73 -26.53 8.95
N SER A 2 -22.99 -25.98 10.14
CA SER A 2 -24.32 -25.50 10.54
C SER A 2 -24.83 -24.40 9.58
N LEU A 3 -26.12 -24.46 9.22
CA LEU A 3 -26.85 -23.48 8.41
C LEU A 3 -26.60 -22.02 8.86
N TYR A 4 -26.32 -21.85 10.16
CA TYR A 4 -25.95 -20.59 10.79
C TYR A 4 -24.70 -19.93 10.17
N ASN A 5 -23.70 -20.73 9.78
CA ASN A 5 -22.44 -20.21 9.22
C ASN A 5 -22.67 -19.62 7.81
N THR A 6 -23.46 -20.31 6.99
CA THR A 6 -23.79 -19.85 5.64
C THR A 6 -24.63 -18.57 5.65
N LEU A 7 -25.65 -18.51 6.52
CA LEU A 7 -26.50 -17.34 6.68
C LEU A 7 -25.71 -16.13 7.19
N THR A 8 -24.84 -16.35 8.17
CA THR A 8 -24.04 -15.26 8.76
C THR A 8 -23.08 -14.68 7.73
N ARG A 9 -22.38 -15.54 6.97
CA ARG A 9 -21.38 -15.13 5.99
C ARG A 9 -21.96 -14.39 4.78
N HIS A 10 -23.11 -14.80 4.27
CA HIS A 10 -23.66 -14.26 3.02
C HIS A 10 -24.75 -13.22 3.22
N VAL A 11 -25.35 -13.12 4.41
CA VAL A 11 -26.49 -12.22 4.66
C VAL A 11 -26.24 -11.28 5.82
N LEU A 12 -25.98 -11.80 7.02
CA LEU A 12 -25.85 -10.94 8.22
C LEU A 12 -24.59 -10.06 8.18
N ALA A 13 -23.44 -10.65 7.85
CA ALA A 13 -22.17 -9.94 7.87
C ALA A 13 -22.05 -8.87 6.77
N PRO A 14 -22.44 -9.10 5.50
CA PRO A 14 -22.47 -8.04 4.49
C PRO A 14 -23.45 -6.91 4.82
N SER A 15 -24.62 -7.24 5.36
CA SER A 15 -25.61 -6.24 5.78
C SER A 15 -25.08 -5.37 6.91
N LEU A 16 -24.39 -5.97 7.88
CA LEU A 16 -23.75 -5.26 8.98
C LEU A 16 -22.57 -4.40 8.50
N ASP A 17 -21.80 -4.89 7.54
CA ASP A 17 -20.67 -4.16 6.93
C ASP A 17 -21.16 -2.88 6.24
N VAL A 18 -22.24 -2.98 5.46
CA VAL A 18 -22.90 -1.83 4.83
C VAL A 18 -23.48 -0.87 5.87
N LEU A 19 -24.19 -1.39 6.89
CA LEU A 19 -24.79 -0.56 7.94
C LEU A 19 -23.74 0.22 8.73
N ARG A 20 -22.57 -0.39 8.98
CA ARG A 20 -21.45 0.25 9.69
C ARG A 20 -20.58 1.12 8.79
N GLY A 21 -20.83 1.14 7.48
CA GLY A 21 -19.99 1.83 6.49
C GLY A 21 -18.57 1.26 6.44
N THR A 22 -18.38 0.01 6.89
CA THR A 22 -17.08 -0.67 6.84
C THR A 22 -16.93 -1.41 5.51
N HIS A 23 -15.71 -1.87 5.23
CA HIS A 23 -15.38 -2.65 4.03
C HIS A 23 -14.79 -4.03 4.41
N THR A 24 -15.17 -4.54 5.57
CA THR A 24 -14.59 -5.75 6.16
C THR A 24 -14.85 -6.97 5.30
N MET A 25 -16.05 -7.11 4.71
CA MET A 25 -16.38 -8.28 3.88
C MET A 25 -15.64 -8.27 2.55
N ARG A 26 -15.40 -7.09 1.99
CA ARG A 26 -14.56 -6.94 0.79
C ARG A 26 -13.13 -7.40 1.06
N HIS A 27 -12.51 -6.90 2.14
CA HIS A 27 -11.16 -7.30 2.49
C HIS A 27 -11.06 -8.78 2.86
N LEU A 28 -12.08 -9.34 3.50
CA LEU A 28 -12.14 -10.77 3.77
C LEU A 28 -12.11 -11.58 2.46
N ALA A 29 -12.92 -11.22 1.47
CA ALA A 29 -12.92 -11.90 0.17
C ALA A 29 -11.55 -11.80 -0.52
N GLU A 30 -10.93 -10.62 -0.52
CA GLU A 30 -9.57 -10.40 -1.07
C GLU A 30 -8.53 -11.27 -0.35
N LEU A 31 -8.60 -11.41 0.98
CA LEU A 31 -7.70 -12.26 1.78
C LEU A 31 -7.93 -13.76 1.53
N GLU A 32 -9.19 -14.19 1.44
CA GLU A 32 -9.54 -15.59 1.21
C GLU A 32 -9.11 -16.09 -0.16
N GLU A 33 -9.11 -15.21 -1.17
CA GLU A 33 -8.58 -15.48 -2.49
C GLU A 33 -7.04 -15.46 -2.50
N SER A 34 -6.44 -14.38 -1.95
CA SER A 34 -4.99 -14.15 -2.05
C SER A 34 -4.13 -15.10 -1.21
N GLN A 35 -4.68 -15.69 -0.15
CA GLN A 35 -3.94 -16.66 0.68
C GLN A 35 -3.46 -17.91 -0.10
N TRP A 36 -4.10 -18.22 -1.23
CA TRP A 36 -3.77 -19.38 -2.07
C TRP A 36 -3.02 -19.00 -3.35
N TRP A 37 -2.66 -17.73 -3.50
CA TRP A 37 -1.94 -17.29 -4.69
C TRP A 37 -0.54 -17.90 -4.77
N PRO A 38 -0.07 -18.21 -6.00
CA PRO A 38 1.31 -18.58 -6.20
C PRO A 38 2.23 -17.40 -5.85
N ARG A 39 3.47 -17.70 -5.47
CA ARG A 39 4.43 -16.71 -5.00
C ARG A 39 4.65 -15.59 -6.03
N GLU A 40 4.75 -15.97 -7.30
CA GLU A 40 4.98 -15.07 -8.43
C GLU A 40 3.87 -14.01 -8.50
N ARG A 41 2.61 -14.41 -8.25
CA ARG A 41 1.47 -13.51 -8.24
C ARG A 41 1.53 -12.50 -7.09
N ILE A 42 2.02 -12.93 -5.93
CA ILE A 42 2.22 -12.04 -4.77
C ILE A 42 3.34 -11.04 -5.08
N GLU A 43 4.43 -11.48 -5.67
CA GLU A 43 5.57 -10.63 -6.05
C GLU A 43 5.17 -9.60 -7.12
N GLU A 44 4.36 -9.97 -8.11
CA GLU A 44 3.76 -9.04 -9.09
C GLU A 44 2.93 -7.95 -8.41
N LEU A 45 2.04 -8.32 -7.49
CA LEU A 45 1.20 -7.35 -6.78
C LEU A 45 2.04 -6.42 -5.90
N GLN A 46 3.08 -6.95 -5.24
CA GLN A 46 4.01 -6.15 -4.45
C GLN A 46 4.76 -5.15 -5.32
N ALA A 47 5.26 -5.58 -6.49
CA ALA A 47 5.94 -4.72 -7.45
C ALA A 47 5.03 -3.59 -7.95
N GLU A 48 3.78 -3.92 -8.33
CA GLU A 48 2.80 -2.92 -8.77
C GLU A 48 2.50 -1.88 -7.69
N ARG A 49 2.22 -2.32 -6.46
CA ARG A 49 1.95 -1.44 -5.33
C ARG A 49 3.17 -0.57 -4.98
N LEU A 50 4.36 -1.15 -5.03
CA LEU A 50 5.60 -0.44 -4.77
C LEU A 50 5.83 0.65 -5.82
N GLN A 51 5.69 0.36 -7.11
CA GLN A 51 5.87 1.36 -8.16
C GLN A 51 4.88 2.53 -8.03
N ARG A 52 3.62 2.24 -7.69
CA ARG A 52 2.62 3.29 -7.43
C ARG A 52 3.01 4.14 -6.22
N LEU A 53 3.47 3.50 -5.13
CA LEU A 53 3.93 4.19 -3.92
C LEU A 53 5.13 5.11 -4.21
N ILE A 54 6.15 4.59 -4.88
CA ILE A 54 7.38 5.33 -5.19
C ILE A 54 7.08 6.52 -6.11
N ARG A 55 6.26 6.31 -7.13
CA ARG A 55 5.80 7.39 -8.01
C ARG A 55 5.07 8.47 -7.23
N TYR A 56 4.09 8.09 -6.39
CA TYR A 56 3.38 9.04 -5.55
C TYR A 56 4.34 9.82 -4.63
N ALA A 57 5.28 9.13 -3.98
CA ALA A 57 6.26 9.76 -3.10
C ALA A 57 7.15 10.76 -3.85
N TYR A 58 7.61 10.41 -5.05
CA TYR A 58 8.39 11.30 -5.90
C TYR A 58 7.58 12.52 -6.36
N ASP A 59 6.33 12.29 -6.79
CA ASP A 59 5.47 13.33 -7.37
C ASP A 59 4.91 14.28 -6.31
N HIS A 60 4.66 13.81 -5.08
CA HIS A 60 3.88 14.54 -4.09
C HIS A 60 4.56 14.74 -2.73
N VAL A 61 5.76 14.23 -2.50
CA VAL A 61 6.49 14.42 -1.23
C VAL A 61 7.84 15.08 -1.49
N PRO A 62 8.01 16.37 -1.12
CA PRO A 62 9.24 17.13 -1.41
C PRO A 62 10.52 16.44 -0.94
N TYR A 63 10.52 15.85 0.25
CA TYR A 63 11.66 15.13 0.79
C TYR A 63 12.11 13.97 -0.12
N TYR A 64 11.18 13.09 -0.52
CA TYR A 64 11.51 11.93 -1.36
C TYR A 64 11.91 12.34 -2.79
N ARG A 65 11.30 13.39 -3.33
CA ARG A 65 11.71 13.95 -4.63
C ARG A 65 13.16 14.41 -4.61
N ARG A 66 13.57 15.18 -3.59
CA ARG A 66 14.96 15.61 -3.40
C ARG A 66 15.90 14.42 -3.20
N LEU A 67 15.54 13.51 -2.30
CA LEU A 67 16.33 12.33 -1.97
C LEU A 67 16.67 11.46 -3.18
N MET A 68 15.69 11.26 -4.07
CA MET A 68 15.86 10.49 -5.31
C MET A 68 16.68 11.27 -6.34
N ASN A 69 16.38 12.57 -6.54
CA ASN A 69 17.14 13.41 -7.47
C ASN A 69 18.63 13.53 -7.08
N GLU A 70 18.95 13.69 -5.80
CA GLU A 70 20.31 13.74 -5.27
C GLU A 70 21.11 12.45 -5.55
N ARG A 71 20.42 11.31 -5.65
CA ARG A 71 21.01 10.01 -5.99
C ARG A 71 20.94 9.69 -7.49
N GLY A 72 20.41 10.59 -8.32
CA GLY A 72 20.18 10.35 -9.73
C GLY A 72 19.14 9.25 -10.01
N LEU A 73 18.23 8.99 -9.07
CA LEU A 73 17.20 7.98 -9.17
C LEU A 73 15.89 8.58 -9.66
N THR A 74 15.17 7.80 -10.46
CA THR A 74 13.80 8.06 -10.90
C THR A 74 12.87 6.95 -10.42
N PRO A 75 11.54 7.15 -10.40
CA PRO A 75 10.61 6.09 -10.05
C PRO A 75 10.72 4.82 -10.91
N ARG A 76 11.30 4.92 -12.11
CA ARG A 76 11.51 3.77 -13.01
C ARG A 76 12.65 2.87 -12.56
N ASP A 77 13.54 3.36 -11.70
CA ASP A 77 14.69 2.61 -11.19
C ASP A 77 14.33 1.70 -10.00
N ILE A 78 13.09 1.80 -9.51
CA ILE A 78 12.57 1.01 -8.38
C ILE A 78 11.33 0.26 -8.85
N THR A 79 11.55 -0.96 -9.34
CA THR A 79 10.50 -1.77 -9.96
C THR A 79 10.03 -2.91 -9.07
N SER A 80 10.88 -3.38 -8.15
CA SER A 80 10.63 -4.50 -7.26
C SER A 80 11.23 -4.28 -5.87
N ALA A 81 10.90 -5.16 -4.92
CA ALA A 81 11.47 -5.12 -3.57
C ALA A 81 13.01 -5.21 -3.56
N ALA A 82 13.62 -5.84 -4.57
CA ALA A 82 15.08 -5.95 -4.69
C ALA A 82 15.77 -4.60 -4.96
N ASP A 83 15.03 -3.60 -5.45
CA ASP A 83 15.56 -2.26 -5.74
C ASP A 83 15.54 -1.33 -4.51
N LEU A 84 14.81 -1.70 -3.45
CA LEU A 84 14.69 -0.88 -2.23
C LEU A 84 16.02 -0.49 -1.57
N PRO A 85 17.09 -1.31 -1.58
CA PRO A 85 18.40 -0.92 -1.06
C PRO A 85 19.03 0.30 -1.73
N LYS A 86 18.54 0.74 -2.90
CA LYS A 86 18.97 1.99 -3.56
C LYS A 86 18.55 3.23 -2.75
N LEU A 87 17.52 3.11 -1.90
CA LEU A 87 17.04 4.16 -1.02
C LEU A 87 17.64 3.99 0.40
N PRO A 88 18.00 5.07 1.08
CA PRO A 88 18.48 4.99 2.46
C PRO A 88 17.34 4.62 3.42
N ILE A 89 17.68 3.93 4.51
CA ILE A 89 16.76 3.61 5.59
C ILE A 89 16.33 4.91 6.29
N LEU A 90 15.02 5.06 6.47
CA LEU A 90 14.45 6.20 7.19
C LEU A 90 14.59 5.99 8.70
N THR A 91 15.30 6.90 9.38
CA THR A 91 15.47 6.89 10.84
C THR A 91 14.60 7.95 11.50
N LYS A 92 14.39 7.82 12.81
CA LYS A 92 13.62 8.80 13.60
C LYS A 92 14.23 10.20 13.57
N ASP A 93 15.56 10.30 13.52
CA ASP A 93 16.24 11.58 13.49
C ASP A 93 16.08 12.26 12.13
N ILE A 94 16.21 11.49 11.04
CA ILE A 94 15.93 11.99 9.69
C ILE A 94 14.50 12.53 9.58
N ILE A 95 13.51 11.85 10.17
CA ILE A 95 12.12 12.32 10.20
C ILE A 95 12.01 13.63 10.98
N ARG A 96 12.64 13.74 12.14
CA ARG A 96 12.59 14.96 12.97
C ARG A 96 13.16 16.16 12.22
N ASP A 97 14.26 15.97 11.52
CA ASP A 97 14.97 17.04 10.80
C ASP A 97 14.27 17.46 9.51
N ASN A 98 13.37 16.63 8.97
CA ASN A 98 12.75 16.83 7.65
C ASN A 98 11.22 16.78 7.67
N LEU A 99 10.59 16.87 8.86
CA LEU A 99 9.18 16.58 9.06
C LEU A 99 8.26 17.33 8.09
N GLU A 100 8.46 18.64 7.95
CA GLU A 100 7.64 19.50 7.08
C GLU A 100 7.75 19.08 5.61
N ALA A 101 8.95 18.74 5.15
CA ALA A 101 9.18 18.32 3.77
C ALA A 101 8.71 16.88 3.49
N MET A 102 8.44 16.08 4.52
CA MET A 102 7.89 14.73 4.39
C MET A 102 6.37 14.72 4.26
N CYS A 103 5.70 15.83 4.55
CA CYS A 103 4.27 15.96 4.32
C CYS A 103 3.97 15.94 2.81
N SER A 104 2.91 15.24 2.43
CA SER A 104 2.49 15.20 1.04
C SER A 104 1.72 16.46 0.67
N GLU A 105 2.06 17.05 -0.46
CA GLU A 105 1.38 18.22 -1.04
C GLU A 105 0.21 17.81 -1.96
N GLY A 106 0.11 16.53 -2.28
CA GLY A 106 -0.88 15.95 -3.20
C GLY A 106 -2.19 15.54 -2.52
N PRO A 107 -3.20 15.15 -3.33
CA PRO A 107 -4.45 14.62 -2.79
C PRO A 107 -4.17 13.40 -1.90
N LEU A 108 -4.89 13.30 -0.78
CA LEU A 108 -4.82 12.13 0.10
C LEU A 108 -4.99 10.87 -0.75
N ARG A 109 -4.02 9.97 -0.61
CA ARG A 109 -3.93 8.71 -1.36
C ARG A 109 -5.08 7.78 -0.96
N ASN A 110 -6.27 8.06 -1.49
CA ASN A 110 -7.46 7.28 -1.25
C ASN A 110 -7.38 5.98 -2.06
N ARG A 111 -6.90 4.91 -1.40
CA ARG A 111 -6.84 3.50 -1.84
C ARG A 111 -5.70 3.18 -2.84
N LEU A 112 -4.58 2.67 -2.31
CA LEU A 112 -3.72 1.69 -3.01
C LEU A 112 -4.25 0.27 -2.81
#